data_AF-A0A7X3LXF0-F1
#
_entry.id   AF-A0A7X3LXF0-F1
#
_cell.length_a   1.000
_cell.length_b   1.000
_cell.length_c   1.000
_cell.angle_alpha   90.00
_cell.angle_beta   90.00
_cell.angle_gamma   90.00
#
_symmetry.space_group_name_H-M   'P 1'
#
loop_
_entity.id
_entity.type
_entity.pdbx_description
1 polymer ?
#
loop_
_entity_poly.entity_id
_entity_poly.type
_entity_poly.pdbx_seq_one_letter_code
_entity_poly.pdbx_strand_id
1 'polypeptide(L)'
;MRRKHPFSLIFFVITAIVFVLQLIPITGIFLMFAFASGWSAVLVNAGIIGIVIETLSGRVSRRWLILPVAFYGGYFAFALQERLVLKVLTASNDGANAQVSAGFDPEREALVFDGYLDAVRFVPHYGVPVVYSVRSDYPSGYAAHRLVEAPLCEMMRHGGAIRNAARIQVHTVYDDRQAGRQRVGERFCVLSMPEKPELPHVQISRNETKTYRGTLPVTKVTTGIAMPDGRHFEVVGGDATPLWWLPAPAMGCALNSARPSWQCFAGFARGKRRPIVSGTSRARRDSLALAVALGFKPVAPSDRQASDTKLVLEKIALAKDAAITRQFDILDTIIADPLARVKIWWVELAANRPEALISRADALMSGIERAASVTEEKKRERAGKNGQVIAQLLAGLPRDSFVEFGPRLLFVYSQADNRHWLWDAKPLLARLGDLGADALPYLLNPRALPSRLDKAVAGVEGLCRVGEAARAEAVPILLEMWSKSHDFHREERAVLFVAMRRIGISPPPLSEDKNGLFAELQAEWADVTPHSPSRVCSVSADRQARQEEDDRGLRLDSLE
;
A
#
# COMPACT_ATOMS: atom_id res chain seq x y z
N MET A 1 44.47 8.21 -55.76
CA MET A 1 43.60 9.41 -55.83
C MET A 1 43.06 9.71 -54.44
N ARG A 2 43.07 10.97 -53.95
CA ARG A 2 42.44 11.33 -52.67
C ARG A 2 40.93 11.52 -52.85
N ARG A 3 40.11 11.00 -51.92
CA ARG A 3 38.66 11.26 -51.90
C ARG A 3 38.41 12.68 -51.35
N LYS A 4 37.40 13.38 -51.88
CA LYS A 4 37.00 14.72 -51.39
C LYS A 4 36.35 14.66 -50.01
N HIS A 5 35.63 13.57 -49.71
CA HIS A 5 34.86 13.35 -48.48
C HIS A 5 35.28 12.03 -47.80
N PRO A 6 35.28 11.98 -46.45
CA PRO A 6 35.45 10.73 -45.70
C PRO A 6 34.28 9.77 -45.93
N PHE A 7 34.57 8.47 -46.01
CA PHE A 7 33.54 7.43 -46.05
C PHE A 7 32.79 7.32 -44.72
N SER A 8 33.50 7.56 -43.61
CA SER A 8 32.98 7.56 -42.24
C SER A 8 31.84 8.56 -41.97
N LEU A 9 31.53 9.46 -42.93
CA LEU A 9 30.32 10.29 -42.88
C LEU A 9 29.02 9.45 -42.89
N ILE A 10 29.05 8.21 -43.38
CA ILE A 10 27.88 7.31 -43.42
C ILE A 10 27.27 7.06 -42.03
N PHE A 11 28.07 7.01 -40.97
CA PHE A 11 27.57 6.77 -39.61
C PHE A 11 26.67 7.89 -39.10
N PHE A 12 26.92 9.14 -39.50
CA PHE A 12 26.07 10.28 -39.16
C PHE A 12 24.74 10.23 -39.93
N VAL A 13 24.78 9.81 -41.20
CA VAL A 13 23.57 9.59 -42.02
C VAL A 13 22.69 8.51 -41.41
N ILE A 14 23.28 7.37 -41.01
CA ILE A 14 22.55 6.29 -40.31
C ILE A 14 21.96 6.80 -38.99
N THR A 15 22.72 7.58 -38.21
CA THR A 15 22.22 8.18 -36.96
C THR A 15 21.01 9.10 -37.20
N ALA A 16 21.06 9.93 -38.24
CA ALA A 16 19.96 10.82 -38.61
C ALA A 16 18.71 10.03 -39.06
N ILE A 17 18.87 8.99 -39.88
CA ILE A 17 17.78 8.10 -40.29
C ILE A 17 17.13 7.43 -39.07
N VAL A 18 17.94 6.86 -38.17
CA VAL A 18 17.46 6.21 -36.94
C VAL A 18 16.71 7.20 -36.03
N PHE A 19 17.16 8.45 -35.94
CA PHE A 19 16.45 9.49 -35.18
C PHE A 19 15.12 9.89 -35.84
N VAL A 20 15.08 10.09 -37.16
CA VAL A 20 13.85 10.38 -37.91
C VAL A 20 12.82 9.25 -37.77
N LEU A 21 13.27 7.99 -37.85
CA LEU A 21 12.40 6.83 -37.60
C LEU A 21 11.87 6.77 -36.16
N GLN A 22 12.59 7.34 -35.18
CA GLN A 22 12.09 7.46 -33.81
C GLN A 22 11.08 8.60 -33.62
N LEU A 23 10.97 9.57 -34.54
CA LEU A 23 9.94 10.63 -34.43
C LEU A 23 8.52 10.08 -34.62
N ILE A 24 8.38 8.99 -35.38
CA ILE A 24 7.11 8.29 -35.60
C ILE A 24 6.89 7.31 -34.42
N PRO A 25 5.81 7.42 -33.62
CA PRO A 25 5.67 6.63 -32.40
C PRO A 25 5.69 5.10 -32.60
N ILE A 26 5.12 4.59 -33.71
CA ILE A 26 5.03 3.15 -33.99
C ILE A 26 6.44 2.54 -34.12
N THR A 27 7.25 3.06 -35.05
CA THR A 27 8.65 2.64 -35.23
C THR A 27 9.52 3.03 -34.04
N GLY A 28 9.23 4.16 -33.41
CA GLY A 28 9.88 4.65 -32.21
C GLY A 28 9.79 3.69 -31.02
N ILE A 29 8.65 3.04 -30.80
CA ILE A 29 8.49 2.04 -29.72
C ILE A 29 9.40 0.83 -29.95
N PHE A 30 9.44 0.27 -31.16
CA PHE A 30 10.35 -0.84 -31.49
C PHE A 30 11.82 -0.44 -31.32
N LEU A 31 12.19 0.76 -31.77
CA LEU A 31 13.54 1.31 -31.65
C LEU A 31 13.92 1.62 -30.18
N MET A 32 12.95 2.00 -29.33
CA MET A 32 13.14 2.16 -27.89
C MET A 32 13.50 0.83 -27.22
N PHE A 33 12.81 -0.28 -27.56
CA PHE A 33 13.17 -1.62 -27.09
C PHE A 33 14.55 -2.08 -27.60
N ALA A 34 14.95 -1.67 -28.81
CA ALA A 34 16.29 -1.92 -29.36
C ALA A 34 17.39 -0.98 -28.79
N PHE A 35 17.06 -0.15 -27.79
CA PHE A 35 17.95 0.85 -27.19
C PHE A 35 18.59 1.82 -28.22
N ALA A 36 17.84 2.15 -29.29
CA ALA A 36 18.34 2.93 -30.42
C ALA A 36 18.82 4.34 -30.05
N SER A 37 18.33 4.91 -28.94
CA SER A 37 18.85 6.18 -28.39
C SER A 37 20.32 6.11 -27.98
N GLY A 38 20.81 4.92 -27.59
CA GLY A 38 22.22 4.65 -27.33
C GLY A 38 23.08 4.43 -28.58
N TRP A 39 22.47 4.09 -29.73
CA TRP A 39 23.22 3.84 -30.98
C TRP A 39 23.92 5.11 -31.48
N SER A 40 23.30 6.28 -31.28
CA SER A 40 23.90 7.58 -31.60
C SER A 40 25.26 7.79 -30.94
N ALA A 41 25.48 7.30 -29.71
CA ALA A 41 26.76 7.39 -29.03
C ALA A 41 27.84 6.57 -29.73
N VAL A 42 27.51 5.36 -30.21
CA VAL A 42 28.43 4.47 -30.92
C VAL A 42 28.70 5.00 -32.33
N LEU A 43 27.65 5.28 -33.10
CA LEU A 43 27.74 5.68 -34.50
C LEU A 43 28.47 7.02 -34.67
N VAL A 44 28.15 8.04 -33.87
CA VAL A 44 28.81 9.35 -33.98
C VAL A 44 30.30 9.26 -33.61
N ASN A 45 30.66 8.55 -32.53
CA ASN A 45 32.08 8.37 -32.18
C ASN A 45 32.81 7.54 -33.24
N ALA A 46 32.21 6.47 -33.77
CA ALA A 46 32.78 5.69 -34.87
C ALA A 46 33.01 6.55 -36.13
N GLY A 47 32.06 7.41 -36.47
CA GLY A 47 32.18 8.38 -37.55
C GLY A 47 33.33 9.37 -37.35
N ILE A 48 33.43 9.99 -36.16
CA ILE A 48 34.50 10.95 -35.86
C ILE A 48 35.88 10.25 -35.85
N ILE A 49 36.01 9.08 -35.22
CA ILE A 49 37.27 8.30 -35.18
C ILE A 49 37.67 7.84 -36.58
N GLY A 50 36.70 7.38 -37.38
CA GLY A 50 36.94 6.99 -38.77
C GLY A 50 37.46 8.14 -39.64
N ILE A 51 36.95 9.36 -39.44
CA ILE A 51 37.49 10.58 -40.09
C ILE A 51 38.96 10.81 -39.73
N VAL A 52 39.35 10.62 -38.46
CA VAL A 52 40.76 10.71 -38.04
C VAL A 52 41.61 9.67 -38.77
N ILE A 53 41.18 8.40 -38.75
CA ILE A 53 41.91 7.29 -39.38
C ILE A 53 42.06 7.50 -40.90
N GLU A 54 41.00 7.86 -41.61
CA GLU A 54 41.04 8.15 -43.05
C GLU A 54 41.96 9.32 -43.40
N THR A 55 42.03 10.32 -42.52
CA THR A 55 42.86 11.52 -42.72
C THR A 55 44.34 11.24 -42.42
N LEU A 56 44.64 10.50 -41.35
CA LEU A 56 46.01 10.04 -41.04
C LEU A 56 46.53 9.08 -42.12
N SER A 57 45.66 8.23 -42.68
CA SER A 57 45.97 7.34 -43.82
C SER A 57 46.18 8.09 -45.15
N GLY A 58 46.08 9.42 -45.17
CA GLY A 58 46.25 10.24 -46.37
C GLY A 58 45.16 10.08 -47.44
N ARG A 59 44.08 9.33 -47.16
CA ARG A 59 42.97 9.06 -48.08
C ARG A 59 42.13 10.30 -48.35
N VAL A 60 42.08 11.22 -47.37
CA VAL A 60 41.27 12.44 -47.35
C VAL A 60 42.13 13.64 -46.91
N SER A 61 41.65 14.87 -47.14
CA SER A 61 42.36 16.11 -46.78
C SER A 61 42.49 16.33 -45.27
N ARG A 62 43.68 16.79 -44.82
CA ARG A 62 43.98 17.13 -43.41
C ARG A 62 43.00 18.14 -42.78
N ARG A 63 42.31 18.95 -43.58
CA ARG A 63 41.28 19.89 -43.09
C ARG A 63 40.13 19.20 -42.34
N TRP A 64 39.86 17.92 -42.63
CA TRP A 64 38.82 17.16 -41.93
C TRP A 64 39.13 16.86 -40.46
N LEU A 65 40.37 17.03 -39.99
CA LEU A 65 40.72 16.94 -38.56
C LEU A 65 40.09 18.06 -37.71
N ILE A 66 39.64 19.16 -38.32
CA ILE A 66 38.94 20.24 -37.61
C ILE A 66 37.67 19.71 -36.92
N LEU A 67 36.94 18.78 -37.55
CA LEU A 67 35.69 18.24 -36.99
C LEU A 67 35.92 17.38 -35.73
N PRO A 68 36.83 16.36 -35.72
CA PRO A 68 37.22 15.67 -34.49
C PRO A 68 37.75 16.58 -33.38
N VAL A 69 38.59 17.57 -33.73
CA VAL A 69 39.16 18.51 -32.75
C VAL A 69 38.07 19.38 -32.13
N ALA A 70 37.14 19.92 -32.94
CA ALA A 70 36.01 20.70 -32.45
C ALA A 70 35.05 19.85 -31.59
N PHE A 71 34.77 18.61 -32.00
CA PHE A 71 33.87 17.71 -31.29
C PHE A 71 34.43 17.30 -29.91
N TYR A 72 35.62 16.69 -29.86
CA TYR A 72 36.21 16.23 -28.60
C TYR A 72 36.73 17.41 -27.74
N GLY A 73 37.37 18.41 -28.35
CA GLY A 73 37.91 19.57 -27.65
C GLY A 73 36.80 20.45 -27.06
N GLY A 74 35.77 20.77 -27.86
CA GLY A 74 34.60 21.51 -27.39
C GLY A 74 33.85 20.76 -26.29
N TYR A 75 33.59 19.45 -26.47
CA TYR A 75 32.94 18.64 -25.44
C TYR A 75 33.75 18.62 -24.13
N PHE A 76 35.06 18.39 -24.20
CA PHE A 76 35.90 18.33 -23.01
C PHE A 76 35.99 19.69 -22.30
N ALA A 77 36.03 20.79 -23.05
CA ALA A 77 35.97 22.14 -22.48
C ALA A 77 34.67 22.38 -21.68
N PHE A 78 33.50 22.04 -22.24
CA PHE A 78 32.23 22.11 -21.50
C PHE A 78 32.19 21.13 -20.31
N ALA A 79 32.65 19.90 -20.47
CA ALA A 79 32.69 18.90 -19.39
C ALA A 79 33.61 19.32 -18.23
N LEU A 80 34.71 20.02 -18.52
CA LEU A 80 35.60 20.61 -17.52
C LEU A 80 34.94 21.84 -16.87
N GLN A 81 34.38 22.75 -17.66
CA GLN A 81 33.65 23.94 -17.19
C GLN A 81 32.54 23.55 -16.20
N GLU A 82 31.69 22.58 -16.55
CA GLU A 82 30.62 22.10 -15.67
C GLU A 82 31.14 21.54 -14.34
N ARG A 83 32.32 20.91 -14.33
CA ARG A 83 32.96 20.41 -13.08
C ARG A 83 33.56 21.53 -12.24
N LEU A 84 34.10 22.58 -12.86
CA LEU A 84 34.58 23.77 -12.16
C LEU A 84 33.40 24.55 -11.56
N VAL A 85 32.35 24.78 -12.35
CA VAL A 85 31.08 25.39 -11.91
C VAL A 85 30.48 24.61 -10.74
N LEU A 86 30.43 23.28 -10.82
CA LEU A 86 29.97 22.43 -9.71
C LEU A 86 30.79 22.63 -8.43
N LYS A 87 32.13 22.64 -8.51
CA LYS A 87 33.00 22.90 -7.33
C LYS A 87 32.71 24.27 -6.70
N VAL A 88 32.53 25.31 -7.51
CA VAL A 88 32.22 26.66 -7.03
C VAL A 88 30.84 26.71 -6.37
N LEU A 89 29.82 26.07 -6.97
CA LEU A 89 28.50 25.94 -6.34
C LEU A 89 28.58 25.21 -5.01
N THR A 90 29.31 24.08 -4.93
CA THR A 90 29.50 23.32 -3.69
C THR A 90 30.12 24.19 -2.60
N ALA A 91 31.26 24.84 -2.86
CA ALA A 91 31.91 25.71 -1.88
C ALA A 91 31.02 26.90 -1.45
N SER A 92 30.30 27.52 -2.39
CA SER A 92 29.40 28.63 -2.10
C SER A 92 28.19 28.22 -1.24
N ASN A 93 27.59 27.06 -1.52
CA ASN A 93 26.44 26.57 -0.75
C ASN A 93 26.87 26.03 0.62
N ASP A 94 28.01 25.33 0.70
CA ASP A 94 28.58 24.87 1.96
C ASP A 94 28.91 26.06 2.88
N GLY A 95 29.52 27.12 2.33
CA GLY A 95 29.81 28.36 3.05
C GLY A 95 28.57 29.12 3.52
N ALA A 96 27.52 29.17 2.70
CA ALA A 96 26.23 29.76 3.09
C ALA A 96 25.54 28.96 4.21
N ASN A 97 25.45 27.63 4.05
CA ASN A 97 24.85 26.74 5.03
C ASN A 97 25.59 26.75 6.38
N ALA A 98 26.92 26.90 6.38
CA ALA A 98 27.74 26.97 7.59
C ALA A 98 27.46 28.21 8.47
N GLN A 99 26.78 29.23 7.92
CA GLN A 99 26.35 30.43 8.67
C GLN A 99 24.94 30.28 9.26
N VAL A 100 24.21 29.21 8.91
CA VAL A 100 22.84 28.99 9.37
C VAL A 100 22.85 28.22 10.69
N SER A 101 22.33 28.85 11.74
CA SER A 101 22.02 28.20 13.01
C SER A 101 20.66 28.70 13.50
N ALA A 102 19.67 27.82 13.49
CA ALA A 102 18.30 28.14 13.91
C ALA A 102 18.18 28.22 15.45
N GLY A 103 19.00 27.43 16.17
CA GLY A 103 18.96 27.30 17.62
C GLY A 103 17.82 26.43 18.14
N PHE A 104 17.46 25.37 17.40
CA PHE A 104 16.39 24.44 17.77
C PHE A 104 16.68 23.72 19.10
N ASP A 105 15.67 23.63 19.97
CA ASP A 105 15.74 22.93 21.25
C ASP A 105 14.67 21.81 21.34
N PRO A 106 15.05 20.51 21.33
CA PRO A 106 14.10 19.40 21.37
C PRO A 106 13.29 19.29 22.68
N GLU A 107 13.69 19.98 23.75
CA GLU A 107 12.93 20.01 25.01
C GLU A 107 11.85 21.12 25.01
N ARG A 108 11.98 22.12 24.14
CA ARG A 108 11.12 23.32 24.10
C ARG A 108 10.32 23.47 22.81
N GLU A 109 10.73 22.81 21.74
CA GLU A 109 10.17 22.96 20.40
C GLU A 109 9.90 21.61 19.74
N ALA A 110 8.82 21.53 18.96
CA ALA A 110 8.50 20.36 18.13
C ALA A 110 8.98 20.58 16.69
N LEU A 111 9.79 19.66 16.17
CA LEU A 111 10.23 19.68 14.78
C LEU A 111 9.14 19.09 13.86
N VAL A 112 8.56 19.90 12.98
CA VAL A 112 7.43 19.53 12.11
C VAL A 112 7.82 19.66 10.64
N PHE A 113 7.64 18.61 9.83
CA PHE A 113 7.91 18.64 8.39
C PHE A 113 6.61 18.71 7.57
N ASP A 114 6.60 19.52 6.50
CA ASP A 114 5.58 19.41 5.44
C ASP A 114 5.69 18.06 4.70
N GLY A 115 6.92 17.55 4.57
CA GLY A 115 7.26 16.33 3.84
C GLY A 115 7.32 15.09 4.72
N TYR A 116 6.27 14.26 4.70
CA TYR A 116 6.19 12.97 5.40
C TYR A 116 7.42 12.06 5.23
N LEU A 117 7.93 11.89 3.99
CA LEU A 117 9.10 11.02 3.73
C LEU A 117 10.42 11.59 4.25
N ASP A 118 10.51 12.91 4.45
CA ASP A 118 11.71 13.54 4.99
C ASP A 118 11.74 13.37 6.53
N ALA A 119 10.59 13.51 7.21
CA ALA A 119 10.46 13.24 8.65
C ALA A 119 10.85 11.79 9.04
N VAL A 120 10.28 10.79 8.37
CA VAL A 120 10.56 9.35 8.63
C VAL A 120 12.05 9.02 8.49
N ARG A 121 12.77 9.70 7.60
CA ARG A 121 14.21 9.49 7.38
C ARG A 121 15.09 10.29 8.35
N PHE A 122 14.59 11.38 8.93
CA PHE A 122 15.36 12.23 9.82
C PHE A 122 15.64 11.54 11.17
N VAL A 123 14.61 10.99 11.80
CA VAL A 123 14.66 10.33 13.13
C VAL A 123 15.84 9.36 13.29
N PRO A 124 16.01 8.30 12.46
CA PRO A 124 17.08 7.30 12.62
C PRO A 124 18.50 7.82 12.32
N HIS A 125 18.65 9.04 11.79
CA HIS A 125 19.96 9.57 11.38
C HIS A 125 20.53 10.64 12.31
N TYR A 126 19.69 11.28 13.12
CA TYR A 126 20.08 12.44 13.94
C TYR A 126 19.69 12.34 15.43
N GLY A 127 19.12 11.21 15.86
CA GLY A 127 18.88 10.93 17.29
C GLY A 127 17.77 11.76 17.93
N VAL A 128 16.85 12.29 17.14
CA VAL A 128 15.73 13.10 17.64
C VAL A 128 14.70 12.19 18.33
N PRO A 129 14.24 12.49 19.56
CA PRO A 129 13.27 11.65 20.27
C PRO A 129 11.94 11.47 19.55
N VAL A 130 11.46 12.52 18.87
CA VAL A 130 10.27 12.53 18.01
C VAL A 130 10.40 13.61 16.94
N VAL A 131 9.91 13.32 15.74
CA VAL A 131 9.72 14.31 14.66
C VAL A 131 8.28 14.19 14.16
N TYR A 132 7.65 15.30 13.80
CA TYR A 132 6.29 15.31 13.29
C TYR A 132 6.25 15.55 11.78
N SER A 133 5.18 15.11 11.12
CA SER A 133 4.85 15.50 9.75
C SER A 133 3.41 15.95 9.63
N VAL A 134 3.15 16.90 8.74
CA VAL A 134 1.80 17.37 8.42
C VAL A 134 1.05 16.27 7.65
N ARG A 135 -0.11 15.87 8.17
CA ARG A 135 -0.95 14.78 7.63
C ARG A 135 -2.42 15.19 7.70
N SER A 136 -2.92 15.81 6.64
CA SER A 136 -4.32 16.26 6.51
C SER A 136 -5.34 15.11 6.51
N ASP A 137 -4.90 13.87 6.29
CA ASP A 137 -5.74 12.70 6.45
C ASP A 137 -5.89 12.27 7.92
N TYR A 138 -5.01 12.68 8.83
CA TYR A 138 -5.01 12.30 10.25
C TYR A 138 -5.88 13.24 11.09
N PRO A 139 -6.58 12.77 12.16
CA PRO A 139 -7.52 13.61 12.92
C PRO A 139 -6.82 14.74 13.68
N SER A 140 -5.58 14.51 14.09
CA SER A 140 -4.67 15.49 14.69
C SER A 140 -4.14 16.53 13.69
N GLY A 141 -4.25 16.28 12.38
CA GLY A 141 -3.50 17.00 11.34
C GLY A 141 -2.01 16.65 11.24
N TYR A 142 -1.50 15.77 12.13
CA TYR A 142 -0.08 15.45 12.25
C TYR A 142 0.17 13.96 12.55
N ALA A 143 1.28 13.43 12.04
CA ALA A 143 1.84 12.14 12.47
C ALA A 143 3.15 12.36 13.23
N ALA A 144 3.31 11.75 14.40
CA ALA A 144 4.59 11.65 15.10
C ALA A 144 5.37 10.44 14.60
N HIS A 145 6.68 10.59 14.45
CA HIS A 145 7.65 9.60 14.02
C HIS A 145 8.68 9.38 15.13
N ARG A 146 8.85 8.14 15.56
CA ARG A 146 9.75 7.74 16.66
C ARG A 146 10.57 6.51 16.29
N LEU A 147 11.81 6.42 16.77
CA LEU A 147 12.61 5.20 16.64
C LEU A 147 12.20 4.23 17.76
N VAL A 148 11.90 2.99 17.43
CA VAL A 148 11.51 1.97 18.41
C VAL A 148 12.26 0.65 18.18
N GLU A 149 12.47 -0.11 19.26
CA GLU A 149 13.18 -1.39 19.25
C GLU A 149 12.39 -2.51 18.54
N ALA A 150 13.12 -3.50 18.03
CA ALA A 150 12.62 -4.61 17.24
C ALA A 150 11.41 -5.37 17.82
N PRO A 151 11.32 -5.66 19.13
CA PRO A 151 10.15 -6.38 19.69
C PRO A 151 8.84 -5.61 19.49
N LEU A 152 8.87 -4.27 19.64
CA LEU A 152 7.71 -3.43 19.37
C LEU A 152 7.44 -3.31 17.87
N CYS A 153 8.47 -3.30 17.03
CA CYS A 153 8.33 -3.37 15.58
C CYS A 153 7.58 -4.63 15.13
N GLU A 154 7.93 -5.80 15.67
CA GLU A 154 7.27 -7.07 15.33
C GLU A 154 5.85 -7.15 15.89
N MET A 155 5.64 -6.74 17.15
CA MET A 155 4.30 -6.61 17.73
C MET A 155 3.39 -5.74 16.84
N MET A 156 3.90 -4.61 16.35
CA MET A 156 3.14 -3.72 15.47
C MET A 156 3.06 -4.23 14.02
N ARG A 157 4.01 -5.03 13.51
CA ARG A 157 3.88 -5.67 12.18
C ARG A 157 2.72 -6.67 12.14
N HIS A 158 2.49 -7.39 13.24
CA HIS A 158 1.43 -8.38 13.37
C HIS A 158 0.10 -7.83 13.92
N GLY A 159 0.04 -6.55 14.35
CA GLY A 159 -1.12 -5.90 14.96
C GLY A 159 -2.38 -5.67 14.10
N GLY A 160 -2.56 -6.39 12.99
CA GLY A 160 -3.83 -6.54 12.25
C GLY A 160 -4.64 -5.26 11.96
N ALA A 161 -5.97 -5.39 12.06
CA ALA A 161 -6.92 -4.31 11.78
C ALA A 161 -6.81 -3.14 12.77
N ILE A 162 -6.59 -3.42 14.07
CA ILE A 162 -6.48 -2.38 15.12
C ILE A 162 -5.37 -1.38 14.82
N ARG A 163 -4.22 -1.84 14.33
CA ARG A 163 -3.14 -0.96 13.87
C ARG A 163 -3.57 -0.04 12.74
N ASN A 164 -4.25 -0.60 11.73
CA ASN A 164 -4.60 0.14 10.51
C ASN A 164 -5.68 1.19 10.80
N ALA A 165 -6.65 0.90 11.68
CA ALA A 165 -7.64 1.87 12.15
C ALA A 165 -7.04 2.97 13.04
N ALA A 166 -6.05 2.62 13.88
CA ALA A 166 -5.22 3.57 14.61
C ALA A 166 -4.25 4.34 13.69
N ARG A 167 -4.15 3.97 12.40
CA ARG A 167 -3.25 4.54 11.39
C ARG A 167 -1.79 4.56 11.84
N ILE A 168 -1.40 3.53 12.58
CA ILE A 168 -0.03 3.32 13.00
C ILE A 168 0.72 2.61 11.86
N GLN A 169 1.86 3.13 11.46
CA GLN A 169 2.67 2.61 10.37
C GLN A 169 4.08 2.29 10.86
N VAL A 170 4.67 1.21 10.33
CA VAL A 170 6.00 0.73 10.69
C VAL A 170 6.92 0.84 9.48
N HIS A 171 8.01 1.61 9.60
CA HIS A 171 8.98 1.79 8.52
C HIS A 171 10.31 1.14 8.88
N THR A 172 10.83 0.32 7.96
CA THR A 172 12.16 -0.26 8.08
C THR A 172 13.22 0.84 7.96
N VAL A 173 14.19 0.85 8.88
CA VAL A 173 15.36 1.73 8.79
C VAL A 173 16.36 1.14 7.81
N TYR A 174 16.75 1.94 6.82
CA TYR A 174 17.83 1.63 5.88
C TYR A 174 19.06 2.47 6.21
N ASP A 175 20.27 1.94 6.02
CA ASP A 175 21.50 2.72 6.10
C ASP A 175 22.07 2.96 4.69
N ASP A 176 22.03 4.21 4.25
CA ASP A 176 22.60 4.69 2.97
C ASP A 176 24.14 4.60 2.92
N ARG A 177 24.83 4.19 4.00
CA ARG A 177 26.31 4.10 4.04
C ARG A 177 26.91 2.99 3.19
N GLN A 178 26.20 1.88 2.96
CA GLN A 178 26.73 0.73 2.24
C GLN A 178 26.14 0.64 0.82
N ALA A 179 27.00 0.42 -0.17
CA ALA A 179 26.60 0.16 -1.55
C ALA A 179 26.10 -1.29 -1.71
N GLY A 180 25.02 -1.60 -0.99
CA GLY A 180 24.39 -2.90 -0.87
C GLY A 180 23.20 -2.76 0.06
N ARG A 181 22.08 -3.44 -0.22
CA ARG A 181 20.83 -3.35 0.56
C ARG A 181 20.92 -4.13 1.88
N GLN A 182 22.00 -3.97 2.63
CA GLN A 182 22.13 -4.64 3.92
C GLN A 182 21.13 -4.01 4.90
N ARG A 183 20.24 -4.83 5.47
CA ARG A 183 19.26 -4.40 6.48
C ARG A 183 20.00 -4.18 7.81
N VAL A 184 20.70 -3.05 7.94
CA VAL A 184 21.45 -2.69 9.17
C VAL A 184 20.49 -2.40 10.36
N GLY A 185 19.19 -2.28 10.10
CA GLY A 185 18.15 -2.01 11.09
C GLY A 185 17.22 -3.19 11.40
N GLU A 186 17.74 -4.38 11.75
CA GLU A 186 16.91 -5.39 12.41
C GLU A 186 16.51 -4.94 13.83
N ARG A 187 17.42 -4.23 14.52
CA ARG A 187 17.19 -3.69 15.87
C ARG A 187 16.12 -2.61 15.97
N PHE A 188 15.86 -1.83 14.91
CA PHE A 188 15.00 -0.65 14.98
C PHE A 188 14.09 -0.47 13.78
N CYS A 189 12.89 0.06 14.03
CA CYS A 189 12.01 0.63 13.01
C CYS A 189 11.60 2.05 13.40
N VAL A 190 11.11 2.83 12.43
CA VAL A 190 10.40 4.08 12.71
C VAL A 190 8.92 3.78 12.82
N LEU A 191 8.33 4.06 13.98
CA LEU A 191 6.90 4.01 14.22
C LEU A 191 6.30 5.39 13.91
N SER A 192 5.31 5.43 13.02
CA SER A 192 4.54 6.63 12.67
C SER A 192 3.11 6.49 13.18
N MET A 193 2.60 7.44 13.96
CA MET A 193 1.23 7.38 14.50
C MET A 193 0.57 8.76 14.63
N PRO A 194 -0.79 8.85 14.66
CA PRO A 194 -1.47 10.13 14.82
C PRO A 194 -1.23 10.73 16.20
N GLU A 195 -0.63 11.91 16.24
CA GLU A 195 -0.35 12.65 17.46
C GLU A 195 -0.16 14.12 17.11
N LYS A 196 -0.75 15.02 17.90
CA LYS A 196 -0.58 16.47 17.75
C LYS A 196 0.65 16.89 18.57
N PRO A 197 1.55 17.75 18.06
CA PRO A 197 2.65 18.28 18.87
C PRO A 197 2.10 19.13 20.03
N GLU A 198 2.75 19.00 21.19
CA GLU A 198 2.40 19.72 22.43
C GLU A 198 3.25 21.00 22.60
N LEU A 199 4.45 21.03 21.99
CA LEU A 199 5.40 22.14 22.02
C LEU A 199 5.24 23.08 20.81
N PRO A 200 5.66 24.36 20.89
CA PRO A 200 5.75 25.27 19.74
C PRO A 200 6.45 24.67 18.52
N HIS A 201 5.92 24.90 17.31
CA HIS A 201 6.40 24.23 16.10
C HIS A 201 7.57 24.96 15.42
N VAL A 202 8.66 24.25 15.16
CA VAL A 202 9.63 24.61 14.12
C VAL A 202 9.22 23.92 12.82
N GLN A 203 8.72 24.70 11.86
CA GLN A 203 8.18 24.17 10.61
C GLN A 203 9.27 24.06 9.54
N ILE A 204 9.42 22.87 8.96
CA ILE A 204 10.36 22.54 7.91
C ILE A 204 9.61 22.37 6.58
N SER A 205 9.83 23.30 5.67
CA SER A 205 9.29 23.30 4.31
C SER A 205 10.38 22.99 3.28
N ARG A 206 9.99 22.50 2.10
CA ARG A 206 10.93 22.12 1.04
C ARG A 206 10.43 22.52 -0.34
N ASN A 207 11.26 23.24 -1.09
CA ASN A 207 11.00 23.65 -2.46
C ASN A 207 12.10 23.12 -3.41
N GLU A 208 11.72 22.49 -4.53
CA GLU A 208 12.65 22.03 -5.58
C GLU A 208 12.54 22.92 -6.83
N THR A 209 13.64 23.57 -7.19
CA THR A 209 13.74 24.41 -8.40
C THR A 209 14.75 23.83 -9.38
N LYS A 210 14.37 23.74 -10.66
CA LYS A 210 15.24 23.25 -11.74
C LYS A 210 15.74 24.43 -12.55
N THR A 211 17.05 24.59 -12.61
CA THR A 211 17.75 25.74 -13.18
C THR A 211 18.96 25.27 -13.97
N TYR A 212 19.60 26.19 -14.70
CA TYR A 212 20.86 25.94 -15.39
C TYR A 212 21.93 26.93 -14.92
N ARG A 213 23.17 26.48 -14.79
CA ARG A 213 24.35 27.31 -14.51
C ARG A 213 25.35 27.11 -15.65
N GLY A 214 25.26 27.99 -16.66
CA GLY A 214 25.83 27.71 -17.97
C GLY A 214 25.14 26.49 -18.58
N THR A 215 25.92 25.49 -19.02
CA THR A 215 25.35 24.24 -19.54
C THR A 215 24.96 23.22 -18.46
N LEU A 216 25.39 23.41 -17.20
CA LEU A 216 25.13 22.48 -16.09
C LEU A 216 23.67 22.57 -15.63
N PRO A 217 22.85 21.50 -15.72
CA PRO A 217 21.53 21.45 -15.13
C PRO A 217 21.65 21.23 -13.62
N VAL A 218 21.00 22.09 -12.84
CA VAL A 218 21.02 22.13 -11.38
C VAL A 218 19.58 22.03 -10.85
N THR A 219 19.32 21.00 -10.07
CA THR A 219 18.13 20.85 -9.23
C THR A 219 18.48 21.39 -7.84
N LYS A 220 18.18 22.66 -7.57
CA LYS A 220 18.37 23.28 -6.25
C LYS A 220 17.18 22.93 -5.36
N VAL A 221 17.48 22.41 -4.17
CA VAL A 221 16.50 22.23 -3.10
C VAL A 221 16.74 23.36 -2.09
N THR A 222 15.71 24.15 -1.79
CA THR A 222 15.72 25.07 -0.64
C THR A 222 14.86 24.45 0.45
N THR A 223 15.43 24.27 1.63
CA THR A 223 14.73 23.84 2.84
C THR A 223 14.53 25.06 3.73
N GLY A 224 13.29 25.47 3.95
CA GLY A 224 12.94 26.56 4.85
C GLY A 224 12.76 26.06 6.28
N ILE A 225 13.30 26.81 7.25
CA ILE A 225 13.09 26.60 8.69
C ILE A 225 12.35 27.84 9.20
N ALA A 226 11.12 27.67 9.65
CA ALA A 226 10.35 28.73 10.31
C ALA A 226 10.28 28.44 11.81
N MET A 227 10.78 29.36 12.62
CA MET A 227 10.78 29.28 14.08
C MET A 227 9.47 29.82 14.69
N PRO A 228 9.08 29.37 15.90
CA PRO A 228 7.92 29.91 16.63
C PRO A 228 7.97 31.43 16.87
N ASP A 229 9.17 32.00 16.96
CA ASP A 229 9.41 33.44 17.18
C ASP A 229 9.34 34.29 15.90
N GLY A 230 9.02 33.69 14.75
CA GLY A 230 8.94 34.36 13.45
C GLY A 230 10.28 34.53 12.73
N ARG A 231 11.40 34.02 13.27
CA ARG A 231 12.66 33.93 12.51
C ARG A 231 12.53 32.87 11.41
N HIS A 232 13.09 33.19 10.24
CA HIS A 232 13.14 32.30 9.10
C HIS A 232 14.58 32.08 8.63
N PHE A 233 14.93 30.83 8.35
CA PHE A 233 16.23 30.44 7.82
C PHE A 233 16.06 29.59 6.57
N GLU A 234 17.02 29.66 5.65
CA GLU A 234 17.08 28.81 4.45
C GLU A 234 18.35 27.97 4.44
N VAL A 235 18.21 26.68 4.18
CA VAL A 235 19.31 25.75 3.94
C VAL A 235 19.25 25.28 2.49
N VAL A 236 20.38 25.31 1.78
CA VAL A 236 20.46 24.95 0.37
C VAL A 236 21.04 23.55 0.19
N GLY A 237 20.38 22.73 -0.63
CA GLY A 237 20.81 21.40 -1.04
C GLY A 237 20.46 21.09 -2.49
N GLY A 238 20.41 19.79 -2.83
CA GLY A 238 20.06 19.30 -4.16
C GLY A 238 21.25 18.77 -4.97
N ASP A 239 21.08 18.67 -6.29
CA ASP A 239 22.04 18.02 -7.19
C ASP A 239 22.15 18.67 -8.58
N ALA A 240 23.25 18.39 -9.26
CA ALA A 240 23.52 18.79 -10.62
C ALA A 240 23.96 17.57 -11.47
N THR A 241 23.79 17.66 -12.78
CA THR A 241 24.09 16.53 -13.70
C THR A 241 25.21 16.89 -14.68
N PRO A 242 26.49 16.83 -14.27
CA PRO A 242 27.59 17.17 -15.18
C PRO A 242 27.68 16.19 -16.35
N LEU A 243 28.14 16.67 -17.50
CA LEU A 243 28.50 15.86 -18.67
C LEU A 243 29.45 14.73 -18.27
N TRP A 244 29.28 13.56 -18.91
CA TRP A 244 30.22 12.45 -18.72
C TRP A 244 31.63 12.83 -19.20
N TRP A 245 32.65 12.02 -18.91
CA TRP A 245 34.02 12.34 -19.36
C TRP A 245 34.24 12.03 -20.83
N LEU A 246 33.50 11.05 -21.37
CA LEU A 246 33.51 10.69 -22.79
C LEU A 246 32.24 11.25 -23.46
N PRO A 247 32.34 11.86 -24.66
CA PRO A 247 31.17 12.32 -25.39
C PRO A 247 30.32 11.14 -25.83
N ALA A 248 29.21 10.95 -25.15
CA ALA A 248 28.16 10.01 -25.54
C ALA A 248 26.95 10.82 -26.01
N PRO A 249 26.89 11.27 -27.27
CA PRO A 249 25.69 11.88 -27.81
C PRO A 249 24.55 10.88 -27.71
N ALA A 250 23.42 11.31 -27.18
CA ALA A 250 22.22 10.52 -26.97
C ALA A 250 21.06 11.27 -27.64
N MET A 251 20.53 10.66 -28.69
CA MET A 251 19.46 11.21 -29.53
C MET A 251 18.39 10.14 -29.69
N GLY A 252 17.16 10.45 -29.29
CA GLY A 252 16.05 9.52 -29.44
C GLY A 252 14.77 10.00 -28.79
N CYS A 253 13.74 9.15 -28.85
CA CYS A 253 12.42 9.45 -28.31
C CYS A 253 11.96 8.34 -27.36
N ALA A 254 11.21 8.72 -26.33
CA ALA A 254 10.71 7.80 -25.31
C ALA A 254 9.34 8.23 -24.77
N LEU A 255 8.62 7.28 -24.18
CA LEU A 255 7.41 7.54 -23.41
C LEU A 255 7.76 8.23 -22.09
N ASN A 256 7.29 9.46 -21.90
CA ASN A 256 7.38 10.13 -20.60
C ASN A 256 6.20 9.70 -19.70
N SER A 257 6.48 9.10 -18.55
CA SER A 257 5.46 8.66 -17.60
C SER A 257 4.79 9.80 -16.83
N ALA A 258 5.42 10.98 -16.73
CA ALA A 258 4.85 12.15 -16.05
C ALA A 258 3.83 12.92 -16.92
N ARG A 259 3.88 12.73 -18.24
CA ARG A 259 2.88 13.20 -19.22
C ARG A 259 2.87 12.18 -20.36
N PRO A 260 1.85 11.32 -20.52
CA PRO A 260 1.84 10.23 -21.49
C PRO A 260 1.91 10.80 -22.91
N SER A 261 3.13 10.95 -23.40
CA SER A 261 3.47 11.68 -24.62
C SER A 261 4.80 11.17 -25.13
N TRP A 262 4.92 11.13 -26.45
CA TRP A 262 6.15 10.76 -27.14
C TRP A 262 7.09 11.95 -27.11
N GLN A 263 8.16 11.88 -26.30
CA GLN A 263 9.09 12.99 -26.10
C GLN A 263 10.46 12.64 -26.64
N CYS A 264 10.92 13.47 -27.58
CA CYS A 264 12.22 13.36 -28.21
C CYS A 264 13.24 14.26 -27.52
N PHE A 265 14.47 13.78 -27.41
CA PHE A 265 15.61 14.53 -26.89
C PHE A 265 16.81 14.35 -27.80
N ALA A 266 17.64 15.39 -27.88
CA ALA A 266 18.94 15.35 -28.52
C ALA A 266 19.92 16.09 -27.62
N GLY A 267 20.99 15.42 -27.21
CA GLY A 267 22.00 16.00 -26.33
C GLY A 267 23.14 15.03 -26.06
N PHE A 268 23.84 15.23 -24.96
CA PHE A 268 24.86 14.30 -24.48
C PHE A 268 24.40 13.62 -23.19
N ALA A 269 24.73 12.33 -23.06
CA ALA A 269 24.53 11.60 -21.82
C ALA A 269 25.31 12.27 -20.69
N ARG A 270 24.61 12.53 -19.58
CA ARG A 270 25.15 13.14 -18.38
C ARG A 270 25.53 12.04 -17.38
N GLY A 271 26.52 12.33 -16.54
CA GLY A 271 26.98 11.41 -15.51
C GLY A 271 25.96 11.22 -14.38
N LYS A 272 26.32 10.38 -13.40
CA LYS A 272 25.58 10.26 -12.15
C LYS A 272 25.38 11.64 -11.50
N ARG A 273 24.16 11.92 -11.02
CA ARG A 273 23.82 13.13 -10.27
C ARG A 273 24.88 13.42 -9.20
N ARG A 274 25.44 14.63 -9.23
CA ARG A 274 26.44 15.11 -8.29
C ARG A 274 25.81 16.19 -7.40
N PRO A 275 25.75 16.00 -6.09
CA PRO A 275 25.18 16.97 -5.16
C PRO A 275 25.91 18.32 -5.17
N ILE A 276 25.20 19.39 -4.85
CA ILE A 276 25.70 20.78 -4.88
C ILE A 276 26.13 21.32 -3.50
N VAL A 277 26.36 20.43 -2.53
CA VAL A 277 26.92 20.63 -1.17
C VAL A 277 27.80 19.40 -0.84
N SER A 278 28.61 19.37 0.24
CA SER A 278 29.68 18.35 0.47
C SER A 278 29.29 16.99 1.14
N GLY A 279 30.00 15.89 0.80
CA GLY A 279 29.61 14.46 1.05
C GLY A 279 29.95 13.50 -0.14
N THR A 280 29.75 12.17 -0.19
CA THR A 280 28.65 11.21 0.18
C THR A 280 27.47 11.06 -0.82
N SER A 281 26.18 11.13 -0.43
CA SER A 281 24.95 10.92 -1.29
C SER A 281 24.05 12.18 -1.41
N ARG A 282 22.87 12.14 -2.08
CA ARG A 282 21.91 13.29 -2.16
C ARG A 282 21.04 13.41 -0.90
N ALA A 283 20.18 12.41 -0.65
CA ALA A 283 19.13 12.48 0.37
C ALA A 283 19.70 12.80 1.77
N ARG A 284 20.78 12.09 2.14
CA ARG A 284 21.49 12.27 3.41
C ARG A 284 22.17 13.65 3.58
N ARG A 285 22.28 14.45 2.52
CA ARG A 285 23.05 15.69 2.50
C ARG A 285 22.18 16.92 2.64
N ASP A 286 21.04 16.94 1.94
CA ASP A 286 19.96 17.89 2.20
C ASP A 286 19.53 17.78 3.69
N SER A 287 19.40 16.55 4.20
CA SER A 287 19.10 16.30 5.62
C SER A 287 20.27 16.62 6.57
N LEU A 288 21.54 16.48 6.14
CA LEU A 288 22.70 16.83 6.96
C LEU A 288 22.84 18.34 7.12
N ALA A 289 22.67 19.11 6.05
CA ALA A 289 22.73 20.56 6.11
C ALA A 289 21.60 21.11 7.01
N LEU A 290 20.39 20.55 6.88
CA LEU A 290 19.27 20.83 7.79
C LEU A 290 19.61 20.46 9.24
N ALA A 291 20.14 19.25 9.47
CA ALA A 291 20.49 18.79 10.81
C ALA A 291 21.53 19.69 11.49
N VAL A 292 22.58 20.09 10.77
CA VAL A 292 23.61 21.02 11.28
C VAL A 292 23.01 22.39 11.60
N ALA A 293 22.13 22.91 10.74
CA ALA A 293 21.42 24.17 10.98
C ALA A 293 20.48 24.11 12.20
N LEU A 294 19.95 22.94 12.53
CA LEU A 294 19.17 22.65 13.73
C LEU A 294 20.04 22.23 14.94
N GLY A 295 21.38 22.27 14.85
CA GLY A 295 22.30 21.90 15.94
C GLY A 295 22.54 20.39 16.12
N PHE A 296 21.91 19.53 15.32
CA PHE A 296 22.07 18.08 15.39
C PHE A 296 23.37 17.57 14.76
N LYS A 297 23.83 16.40 15.23
CA LYS A 297 24.96 15.66 14.67
C LYS A 297 24.49 14.30 14.14
N PRO A 298 25.12 13.74 13.07
CA PRO A 298 24.78 12.40 12.59
C PRO A 298 25.10 11.32 13.62
N VAL A 299 24.12 10.47 13.94
CA VAL A 299 24.27 9.35 14.87
C VAL A 299 24.73 8.09 14.11
N ALA A 300 25.68 7.33 14.67
CA ALA A 300 26.09 6.05 14.08
C ALA A 300 25.04 4.96 14.38
N PRO A 301 24.93 3.89 13.57
CA PRO A 301 23.94 2.83 13.81
C PRO A 301 24.03 2.16 15.19
N SER A 302 25.23 2.10 15.78
CA SER A 302 25.51 1.60 17.13
C SER A 302 24.94 2.48 18.24
N ASP A 303 24.89 3.80 18.00
CA ASP A 303 24.67 4.83 19.02
C ASP A 303 23.21 5.34 18.99
N ARG A 304 22.38 4.73 18.13
CA ARG A 304 20.94 5.01 18.06
C ARG A 304 20.26 4.54 19.35
N GLN A 305 19.43 5.40 19.90
CA GLN A 305 18.56 5.11 21.03
C GLN A 305 17.11 5.13 20.54
N ALA A 306 16.31 4.15 20.98
CA ALA A 306 14.87 4.20 20.81
C ALA A 306 14.25 5.25 21.76
N SER A 307 13.07 5.74 21.40
CA SER A 307 12.19 6.45 22.33
C SER A 307 11.77 5.51 23.46
N ASP A 308 11.43 6.06 24.64
CA ASP A 308 10.93 5.28 25.78
C ASP A 308 9.75 4.39 25.38
N THR A 309 9.94 3.08 25.50
CA THR A 309 8.94 2.05 25.21
C THR A 309 7.66 2.26 26.00
N LYS A 310 7.72 2.71 27.26
CA LYS A 310 6.54 2.92 28.09
C LYS A 310 5.67 4.05 27.52
N LEU A 311 6.26 5.23 27.32
CA LEU A 311 5.60 6.37 26.66
C LEU A 311 5.03 6.00 25.29
N VAL A 312 5.76 5.24 24.48
CA VAL A 312 5.28 4.80 23.16
C VAL A 312 4.09 3.85 23.28
N LEU A 313 4.09 2.91 24.23
CA LEU A 313 2.94 2.01 24.47
C LEU A 313 1.70 2.77 24.96
N GLU A 314 1.87 3.75 25.84
CA GLU A 314 0.80 4.64 26.30
C GLU A 314 0.19 5.43 25.12
N LYS A 315 1.02 6.03 24.26
CA LYS A 315 0.56 6.75 23.05
C LYS A 315 -0.07 5.79 22.01
N ILE A 316 0.40 4.54 21.89
CA ILE A 316 -0.26 3.50 21.07
C ILE A 316 -1.64 3.16 21.63
N ALA A 317 -1.80 2.99 22.94
CA ALA A 317 -3.09 2.71 23.57
C ALA A 317 -4.10 3.84 23.28
N LEU A 318 -3.71 5.09 23.53
CA LEU A 318 -4.54 6.27 23.20
C LEU A 318 -4.93 6.32 21.71
N ALA A 319 -4.00 6.01 20.79
CA ALA A 319 -4.28 5.98 19.36
C ALA A 319 -5.24 4.84 18.96
N LYS A 320 -5.20 3.69 19.66
CA LYS A 320 -6.10 2.55 19.50
C LYS A 320 -7.50 2.85 20.04
N ASP A 321 -7.60 3.39 21.25
CA ASP A 321 -8.89 3.73 21.87
C ASP A 321 -9.62 4.79 21.06
N ALA A 322 -8.92 5.86 20.67
CA ALA A 322 -9.46 6.87 19.78
C ALA A 322 -9.83 6.31 18.39
N ALA A 323 -9.21 5.21 17.93
CA ALA A 323 -9.62 4.54 16.70
C ALA A 323 -10.91 3.74 16.87
N ILE A 324 -11.07 3.05 18.01
CA ILE A 324 -12.27 2.31 18.36
C ILE A 324 -13.45 3.27 18.49
N THR A 325 -13.32 4.37 19.23
CA THR A 325 -14.35 5.43 19.29
C THR A 325 -14.74 5.90 17.90
N ARG A 326 -13.77 6.26 17.05
CA ARG A 326 -14.06 6.65 15.65
C ARG A 326 -14.75 5.56 14.82
N GLN A 327 -14.50 4.28 15.07
CA GLN A 327 -15.25 3.22 14.38
C GLN A 327 -16.69 3.15 14.88
N PHE A 328 -16.95 3.33 16.18
CA PHE A 328 -18.33 3.41 16.68
C PHE A 328 -19.05 4.71 16.24
N ASP A 329 -18.38 5.86 16.18
CA ASP A 329 -18.97 7.10 15.65
C ASP A 329 -19.42 6.92 14.19
N ILE A 330 -18.60 6.23 13.39
CA ILE A 330 -18.94 5.91 12.00
C ILE A 330 -20.05 4.84 11.95
N LEU A 331 -20.14 3.92 12.92
CA LEU A 331 -21.20 2.90 13.01
C LEU A 331 -22.54 3.58 13.22
N ASP A 332 -22.60 4.44 14.23
CA ASP A 332 -23.78 5.18 14.62
C ASP A 332 -24.19 6.14 13.47
N THR A 333 -23.22 6.65 12.68
CA THR A 333 -23.46 7.39 11.43
C THR A 333 -24.12 6.54 10.33
N ILE A 334 -23.61 5.34 10.01
CA ILE A 334 -24.19 4.49 8.94
C ILE A 334 -25.52 3.85 9.36
N ILE A 335 -25.71 3.62 10.66
CA ILE A 335 -26.98 3.21 11.25
C ILE A 335 -28.02 4.31 11.05
N ALA A 336 -27.67 5.58 11.32
CA ALA A 336 -28.58 6.71 11.19
C ALA A 336 -28.89 7.04 9.71
N ASP A 337 -27.86 7.10 8.85
CA ASP A 337 -27.99 7.34 7.41
C ASP A 337 -27.29 6.23 6.59
N PRO A 338 -28.03 5.27 6.00
CA PRO A 338 -27.44 4.24 5.15
C PRO A 338 -26.82 4.79 3.86
N LEU A 339 -27.03 6.07 3.52
CA LEU A 339 -26.43 6.74 2.36
C LEU A 339 -25.15 7.53 2.68
N ALA A 340 -24.73 7.52 3.95
CA ALA A 340 -23.56 8.24 4.44
C ALA A 340 -22.29 7.84 3.67
N ARG A 341 -21.44 8.82 3.37
CA ARG A 341 -20.17 8.63 2.65
C ARG A 341 -19.01 8.44 3.62
N VAL A 342 -18.84 7.22 4.10
CA VAL A 342 -17.74 6.83 4.98
C VAL A 342 -16.50 6.45 4.16
N LYS A 343 -15.32 6.99 4.50
CA LYS A 343 -14.09 6.81 3.70
C LYS A 343 -13.17 5.69 4.19
N ILE A 344 -13.18 5.40 5.49
CA ILE A 344 -12.29 4.43 6.14
C ILE A 344 -13.09 3.73 7.23
N TRP A 345 -13.26 2.42 7.09
CA TRP A 345 -14.06 1.57 7.96
C TRP A 345 -13.38 0.20 8.10
N TRP A 346 -13.44 -0.39 9.31
CA TRP A 346 -12.82 -1.65 9.67
C TRP A 346 -13.83 -2.47 10.50
N VAL A 347 -14.63 -3.31 9.83
CA VAL A 347 -15.75 -4.04 10.46
C VAL A 347 -15.27 -4.89 11.63
N GLU A 348 -14.09 -5.49 11.47
CA GLU A 348 -13.49 -6.45 12.39
C GLU A 348 -13.25 -5.86 13.78
N LEU A 349 -13.09 -4.54 13.89
CA LEU A 349 -12.90 -3.85 15.17
C LEU A 349 -14.16 -3.72 16.00
N ALA A 350 -15.31 -3.50 15.35
CA ALA A 350 -16.60 -3.51 16.01
C ALA A 350 -17.06 -4.95 16.27
N ALA A 351 -16.83 -5.88 15.33
CA ALA A 351 -17.15 -7.30 15.47
C ALA A 351 -16.50 -7.94 16.70
N ASN A 352 -15.23 -7.63 16.98
CA ASN A 352 -14.49 -8.16 18.15
C ASN A 352 -14.84 -7.46 19.48
N ARG A 353 -16.04 -6.88 19.62
CA ARG A 353 -16.51 -6.16 20.82
C ARG A 353 -17.99 -6.47 21.12
N PRO A 354 -18.34 -7.73 21.44
CA PRO A 354 -19.74 -8.17 21.59
C PRO A 354 -20.55 -7.30 22.56
N GLU A 355 -20.02 -6.99 23.75
CA GLU A 355 -20.59 -6.04 24.74
C GLU A 355 -21.07 -4.71 24.12
N ALA A 356 -20.27 -4.14 23.22
CA ALA A 356 -20.55 -2.85 22.57
C ALA A 356 -21.51 -2.98 21.37
N LEU A 357 -21.72 -4.19 20.86
CA LEU A 357 -22.72 -4.52 19.85
C LEU A 357 -24.08 -4.87 20.48
N ILE A 358 -24.10 -5.61 21.59
CA ILE A 358 -25.32 -5.95 22.35
C ILE A 358 -26.05 -4.66 22.77
N SER A 359 -25.32 -3.71 23.35
CA SER A 359 -25.83 -2.37 23.68
C SER A 359 -26.29 -1.52 22.48
N ARG A 360 -26.04 -1.98 21.24
CA ARG A 360 -26.47 -1.36 19.97
C ARG A 360 -27.40 -2.25 19.14
N ALA A 361 -27.83 -3.40 19.63
CA ALA A 361 -28.48 -4.43 18.82
C ALA A 361 -29.76 -3.93 18.12
N ASP A 362 -30.63 -3.22 18.83
CA ASP A 362 -31.83 -2.60 18.25
C ASP A 362 -31.50 -1.50 17.22
N ALA A 363 -30.45 -0.72 17.47
CA ALA A 363 -29.99 0.31 16.54
C ALA A 363 -29.41 -0.31 15.25
N LEU A 364 -28.67 -1.42 15.36
CA LEU A 364 -28.19 -2.23 14.23
C LEU A 364 -29.38 -2.76 13.40
N MET A 365 -30.37 -3.40 14.04
CA MET A 365 -31.56 -3.89 13.34
C MET A 365 -32.32 -2.76 12.63
N SER A 366 -32.52 -1.64 13.31
CA SER A 366 -33.14 -0.44 12.74
C SER A 366 -32.34 0.16 11.58
N GLY A 367 -31.01 0.01 11.59
CA GLY A 367 -30.12 0.36 10.48
C GLY A 367 -30.30 -0.55 9.27
N ILE A 368 -30.51 -1.86 9.47
CA ILE A 368 -30.84 -2.83 8.41
C ILE A 368 -32.19 -2.48 7.77
N GLU A 369 -33.22 -2.20 8.57
CA GLU A 369 -34.55 -1.78 8.09
C GLU A 369 -34.46 -0.50 7.23
N ARG A 370 -33.71 0.51 7.69
CA ARG A 370 -33.45 1.74 6.92
C ARG A 370 -32.68 1.46 5.64
N ALA A 371 -31.66 0.59 5.66
CA ALA A 371 -30.89 0.23 4.47
C ALA A 371 -31.70 -0.61 3.45
N ALA A 372 -32.62 -1.44 3.92
CA ALA A 372 -33.52 -2.23 3.08
C ALA A 372 -34.63 -1.39 2.44
N SER A 373 -35.13 -0.36 3.12
CA SER A 373 -36.17 0.53 2.57
C SER A 373 -35.70 1.45 1.42
N VAL A 374 -34.40 1.49 1.11
CA VAL A 374 -33.85 2.28 -0.01
C VAL A 374 -34.13 1.60 -1.36
N THR A 375 -35.25 1.98 -1.98
CA THR A 375 -35.69 1.47 -3.29
C THR A 375 -35.09 2.20 -4.49
N GLU A 376 -34.59 3.44 -4.34
CA GLU A 376 -34.02 4.22 -5.45
C GLU A 376 -32.73 3.57 -5.98
N GLU A 377 -32.75 3.11 -7.23
CA GLU A 377 -31.67 2.32 -7.87
C GLU A 377 -30.27 2.96 -7.73
N LYS A 378 -30.16 4.27 -7.94
CA LYS A 378 -28.89 5.04 -7.81
C LYS A 378 -28.33 5.09 -6.39
N LYS A 379 -29.16 4.83 -5.37
CA LYS A 379 -28.81 4.88 -3.94
C LYS A 379 -28.71 3.48 -3.33
N ARG A 380 -29.44 2.51 -3.86
CA ARG A 380 -29.49 1.11 -3.40
C ARG A 380 -28.10 0.47 -3.29
N GLU A 381 -27.16 0.76 -4.19
CA GLU A 381 -25.79 0.22 -4.09
C GLU A 381 -25.06 0.67 -2.81
N ARG A 382 -25.17 1.95 -2.44
CA ARG A 382 -24.52 2.45 -1.21
C ARG A 382 -25.26 2.00 0.05
N ALA A 383 -26.59 2.10 0.04
CA ALA A 383 -27.42 1.61 1.12
C ALA A 383 -27.14 0.12 1.37
N GLY A 384 -26.98 -0.68 0.31
CA GLY A 384 -26.64 -2.09 0.42
C GLY A 384 -25.24 -2.35 0.97
N LYS A 385 -24.22 -1.60 0.55
CA LYS A 385 -22.86 -1.75 1.12
C LYS A 385 -22.81 -1.40 2.62
N ASN A 386 -23.47 -0.32 3.04
CA ASN A 386 -23.57 0.03 4.46
C ASN A 386 -24.47 -0.97 5.21
N GLY A 387 -25.56 -1.42 4.60
CA GLY A 387 -26.47 -2.44 5.13
C GLY A 387 -25.78 -3.79 5.36
N GLN A 388 -24.93 -4.25 4.43
CA GLN A 388 -24.14 -5.47 4.57
C GLN A 388 -23.18 -5.41 5.76
N VAL A 389 -22.57 -4.25 6.02
CA VAL A 389 -21.71 -4.02 7.19
C VAL A 389 -22.52 -4.10 8.49
N ILE A 390 -23.68 -3.46 8.55
CA ILE A 390 -24.57 -3.49 9.73
C ILE A 390 -25.10 -4.92 9.96
N ALA A 391 -25.49 -5.61 8.88
CA ALA A 391 -25.94 -7.00 8.88
C ALA A 391 -24.85 -7.97 9.38
N GLN A 392 -23.59 -7.78 8.99
CA GLN A 392 -22.45 -8.54 9.50
C GLN A 392 -22.26 -8.34 11.01
N LEU A 393 -22.46 -7.13 11.52
CA LEU A 393 -22.35 -6.85 12.96
C LEU A 393 -23.53 -7.41 13.76
N LEU A 394 -24.76 -7.33 13.24
CA LEU A 394 -25.93 -7.97 13.87
C LEU A 394 -25.77 -9.49 13.91
N ALA A 395 -25.27 -10.11 12.84
CA ALA A 395 -25.00 -11.54 12.77
C ALA A 395 -23.99 -12.03 13.83
N GLY A 396 -23.08 -11.15 14.26
CA GLY A 396 -22.08 -11.40 15.31
C GLY A 396 -22.56 -11.20 16.75
N LEU A 397 -23.84 -10.90 16.98
CA LEU A 397 -24.42 -10.93 18.32
C LEU A 397 -24.51 -12.37 18.86
N PRO A 398 -24.47 -12.57 20.20
CA PRO A 398 -24.76 -13.87 20.81
C PRO A 398 -26.13 -14.39 20.36
N ARG A 399 -26.28 -15.71 20.26
CA ARG A 399 -27.48 -16.36 19.73
C ARG A 399 -28.79 -15.81 20.32
N ASP A 400 -28.89 -15.71 21.64
CA ASP A 400 -30.14 -15.32 22.30
C ASP A 400 -30.56 -13.90 21.91
N SER A 401 -29.61 -12.94 21.94
CA SER A 401 -29.84 -11.57 21.48
C SER A 401 -30.11 -11.47 19.97
N PHE A 402 -29.58 -12.37 19.14
CA PHE A 402 -29.87 -12.39 17.71
C PHE A 402 -31.31 -12.85 17.42
N VAL A 403 -31.77 -13.90 18.11
CA VAL A 403 -33.10 -14.52 17.89
C VAL A 403 -34.24 -13.57 18.24
N GLU A 404 -34.06 -12.65 19.20
CA GLU A 404 -35.04 -11.59 19.53
C GLU A 404 -35.42 -10.73 18.32
N PHE A 405 -34.52 -10.52 17.36
CA PHE A 405 -34.79 -9.76 16.13
C PHE A 405 -35.44 -10.58 15.01
N GLY A 406 -35.68 -11.88 15.23
CA GLY A 406 -36.21 -12.82 14.24
C GLY A 406 -37.41 -12.30 13.44
N PRO A 407 -38.53 -11.89 14.09
CA PRO A 407 -39.70 -11.37 13.38
C PRO A 407 -39.40 -10.14 12.49
N ARG A 408 -38.49 -9.25 12.92
CA ARG A 408 -38.08 -8.06 12.15
C ARG A 408 -37.19 -8.43 10.97
N LEU A 409 -36.24 -9.35 11.18
CA LEU A 409 -35.39 -9.88 10.12
C LEU A 409 -36.22 -10.59 9.03
N LEU A 410 -37.11 -11.50 9.42
CA LEU A 410 -37.98 -12.22 8.49
C LEU A 410 -38.93 -11.26 7.75
N PHE A 411 -39.47 -10.24 8.42
CA PHE A 411 -40.23 -9.18 7.76
C PHE A 411 -39.38 -8.44 6.71
N VAL A 412 -38.15 -8.05 7.03
CA VAL A 412 -37.24 -7.38 6.08
C VAL A 412 -36.90 -8.29 4.89
N TYR A 413 -36.66 -9.59 5.11
CA TYR A 413 -36.45 -10.55 4.02
C TYR A 413 -37.72 -10.81 3.18
N SER A 414 -38.93 -10.70 3.76
CA SER A 414 -40.20 -10.80 3.01
C SER A 414 -40.38 -9.71 1.94
N GLN A 415 -39.73 -8.55 2.13
CA GLN A 415 -39.75 -7.42 1.20
C GLN A 415 -38.57 -7.44 0.20
N ALA A 416 -37.66 -8.43 0.30
CA ALA A 416 -36.41 -8.45 -0.44
C ALA A 416 -36.58 -8.99 -1.87
N ASP A 417 -36.50 -8.11 -2.87
CA ASP A 417 -36.52 -8.54 -4.28
C ASP A 417 -35.28 -9.35 -4.71
N ASN A 418 -35.34 -9.94 -5.91
CA ASN A 418 -34.26 -10.76 -6.49
C ASN A 418 -32.94 -10.00 -6.78
N ARG A 419 -32.85 -8.70 -6.51
CA ARG A 419 -31.64 -7.86 -6.60
C ARG A 419 -31.34 -7.15 -5.27
N HIS A 420 -31.95 -7.60 -4.17
CA HIS A 420 -31.77 -6.98 -2.86
C HIS A 420 -30.43 -7.38 -2.23
N TRP A 421 -29.77 -6.43 -1.58
CA TRP A 421 -28.41 -6.61 -1.05
C TRP A 421 -28.31 -7.61 0.11
N LEU A 422 -29.45 -7.96 0.74
CA LEU A 422 -29.55 -8.92 1.84
C LEU A 422 -29.12 -10.34 1.44
N TRP A 423 -29.27 -10.71 0.17
CA TRP A 423 -28.82 -12.00 -0.34
C TRP A 423 -27.28 -12.10 -0.41
N ASP A 424 -26.60 -10.97 -0.51
CA ASP A 424 -25.14 -10.88 -0.50
C ASP A 424 -24.57 -10.73 0.93
N ALA A 425 -25.42 -10.49 1.95
CA ALA A 425 -25.04 -10.33 3.35
C ALA A 425 -24.76 -11.69 4.03
N LYS A 426 -23.75 -12.41 3.52
CA LYS A 426 -23.45 -13.82 3.87
C LYS A 426 -23.52 -14.16 5.37
N PRO A 427 -22.93 -13.39 6.32
CA PRO A 427 -22.98 -13.73 7.75
C PRO A 427 -24.42 -13.71 8.31
N LEU A 428 -25.22 -12.73 7.88
CA LEU A 428 -26.62 -12.63 8.29
C LEU A 428 -27.45 -13.77 7.67
N LEU A 429 -27.21 -14.07 6.39
CA LEU A 429 -27.90 -15.16 5.70
C LEU A 429 -27.65 -16.52 6.36
N ALA A 430 -26.42 -16.79 6.80
CA ALA A 430 -26.10 -17.99 7.59
C ALA A 430 -26.82 -17.97 8.95
N ARG A 431 -26.79 -16.84 9.67
CA ARG A 431 -27.43 -16.72 10.99
C ARG A 431 -28.96 -16.78 10.96
N LEU A 432 -29.63 -16.53 9.83
CA LEU A 432 -31.08 -16.74 9.70
C LEU A 432 -31.51 -18.14 10.14
N GLY A 433 -30.67 -19.17 9.96
CA GLY A 433 -31.00 -20.53 10.37
C GLY A 433 -31.16 -20.72 11.89
N ASP A 434 -30.57 -19.85 12.71
CA ASP A 434 -30.77 -19.90 14.17
C ASP A 434 -32.18 -19.44 14.60
N LEU A 435 -32.97 -18.85 13.66
CA LEU A 435 -34.41 -18.55 13.83
C LEU A 435 -35.31 -19.78 13.60
N GLY A 436 -34.75 -20.93 13.20
CA GLY A 436 -35.49 -22.17 13.02
C GLY A 436 -36.34 -22.22 11.75
N ALA A 437 -37.46 -22.95 11.81
CA ALA A 437 -38.28 -23.29 10.64
C ALA A 437 -38.83 -22.07 9.89
N ASP A 438 -39.12 -20.96 10.59
CA ASP A 438 -39.67 -19.73 10.00
C ASP A 438 -38.69 -19.07 9.00
N ALA A 439 -37.40 -19.41 9.04
CA ALA A 439 -36.39 -18.95 8.08
C ALA A 439 -36.33 -19.77 6.78
N LEU A 440 -36.93 -20.96 6.71
CA LEU A 440 -36.82 -21.87 5.57
C LEU A 440 -37.24 -21.23 4.22
N PRO A 441 -38.35 -20.48 4.10
CA PRO A 441 -38.73 -19.84 2.84
C PRO A 441 -37.67 -18.89 2.26
N TYR A 442 -36.83 -18.32 3.12
CA TYR A 442 -35.76 -17.40 2.73
C TYR A 442 -34.44 -18.13 2.46
N LEU A 443 -34.12 -19.17 3.24
CA LEU A 443 -32.94 -20.00 3.04
C LEU A 443 -33.02 -20.87 1.78
N LEU A 444 -34.23 -21.30 1.41
CA LEU A 444 -34.51 -22.07 0.19
C LEU A 444 -34.68 -21.18 -1.05
N ASN A 445 -34.61 -19.85 -0.91
CA ASN A 445 -34.65 -18.94 -2.04
C ASN A 445 -33.45 -19.19 -2.99
N PRO A 446 -33.63 -19.25 -4.32
CA PRO A 446 -32.52 -19.44 -5.28
C PRO A 446 -31.39 -18.39 -5.21
N ARG A 447 -31.59 -17.26 -4.51
CA ARG A 447 -30.56 -16.28 -4.17
C ARG A 447 -29.74 -16.64 -2.94
N ALA A 448 -30.36 -17.23 -1.92
CA ALA A 448 -29.67 -17.76 -0.76
C ALA A 448 -28.93 -19.07 -1.08
N LEU A 449 -29.53 -19.89 -1.93
CA LEU A 449 -29.08 -21.25 -2.25
C LEU A 449 -28.94 -21.45 -3.78
N PRO A 450 -28.04 -20.69 -4.46
CA PRO A 450 -27.79 -20.88 -5.88
C PRO A 450 -27.18 -22.26 -6.18
N SER A 451 -27.33 -22.73 -7.42
CA SER A 451 -26.87 -24.06 -7.85
C SER A 451 -25.34 -24.27 -7.87
N ARG A 452 -24.54 -23.27 -7.51
CA ARG A 452 -23.09 -23.40 -7.30
C ARG A 452 -22.74 -23.17 -5.83
N LEU A 453 -22.01 -24.11 -5.25
CA LEU A 453 -21.75 -24.14 -3.81
C LEU A 453 -20.89 -22.99 -3.31
N ASP A 454 -19.92 -22.50 -4.11
CA ASP A 454 -19.08 -21.31 -3.84
C ASP A 454 -19.89 -20.05 -3.47
N LYS A 455 -21.10 -19.96 -4.02
CA LYS A 455 -22.06 -18.87 -3.77
C LYS A 455 -23.12 -19.23 -2.73
N ALA A 456 -23.40 -20.52 -2.54
CA ALA A 456 -24.43 -21.02 -1.65
C ALA A 456 -23.97 -21.33 -0.23
N VAL A 457 -22.66 -21.28 0.08
CA VAL A 457 -22.09 -21.60 1.40
C VAL A 457 -22.94 -21.06 2.56
N ALA A 458 -23.28 -19.76 2.54
CA ALA A 458 -24.07 -19.13 3.60
C ALA A 458 -25.51 -19.67 3.71
N GLY A 459 -26.18 -19.98 2.59
CA GLY A 459 -27.50 -20.61 2.60
C GLY A 459 -27.45 -22.05 3.13
N VAL A 460 -26.40 -22.80 2.78
CA VAL A 460 -26.16 -24.17 3.28
C VAL A 460 -25.84 -24.16 4.79
N GLU A 461 -25.03 -23.21 5.27
CA GLU A 461 -24.82 -23.00 6.71
C GLU A 461 -26.12 -22.62 7.44
N GLY A 462 -26.96 -21.80 6.82
CA GLY A 462 -28.29 -21.46 7.35
C GLY A 462 -29.19 -22.69 7.47
N LEU A 463 -29.32 -23.51 6.42
CA LEU A 463 -30.08 -24.77 6.48
C LEU A 463 -29.52 -25.72 7.55
N CYS A 464 -28.19 -25.79 7.69
CA CYS A 464 -27.55 -26.55 8.77
C CYS A 464 -27.98 -26.05 10.15
N ARG A 465 -28.03 -24.74 10.38
CA ARG A 465 -28.40 -24.12 11.66
C ARG A 465 -29.87 -24.37 12.04
N VAL A 466 -30.77 -24.47 11.06
CA VAL A 466 -32.17 -24.92 11.28
C VAL A 466 -32.23 -26.38 11.77
N GLY A 467 -31.29 -27.23 11.36
CA GLY A 467 -31.20 -28.62 11.78
C GLY A 467 -32.30 -29.52 11.19
N GLU A 468 -32.78 -30.50 11.95
CA GLU A 468 -33.72 -31.52 11.47
C GLU A 468 -35.03 -30.94 10.89
N ALA A 469 -35.48 -29.77 11.38
CA ALA A 469 -36.67 -29.11 10.85
C ALA A 469 -36.55 -28.75 9.35
N ALA A 470 -35.33 -28.56 8.82
CA ALA A 470 -35.10 -28.29 7.40
C ALA A 470 -35.28 -29.53 6.51
N ARG A 471 -35.32 -30.75 7.07
CA ARG A 471 -35.13 -32.01 6.33
C ARG A 471 -36.13 -32.24 5.22
N ALA A 472 -37.42 -31.95 5.47
CA ALA A 472 -38.48 -32.21 4.49
C ALA A 472 -38.28 -31.42 3.18
N GLU A 473 -37.77 -30.19 3.28
CA GLU A 473 -37.63 -29.26 2.15
C GLU A 473 -36.20 -29.25 1.57
N ALA A 474 -35.18 -29.42 2.41
CA ALA A 474 -33.78 -29.35 2.00
C ALA A 474 -33.24 -30.63 1.32
N VAL A 475 -33.82 -31.80 1.61
CA VAL A 475 -33.36 -33.11 1.05
C VAL A 475 -33.14 -33.11 -0.47
N PRO A 476 -34.11 -32.73 -1.32
CA PRO A 476 -33.92 -32.78 -2.78
C PRO A 476 -32.80 -31.85 -3.25
N ILE A 477 -32.69 -30.66 -2.67
CA ILE A 477 -31.73 -29.63 -3.09
C ILE A 477 -30.31 -29.99 -2.65
N LEU A 478 -30.13 -30.39 -1.39
CA LEU A 478 -28.80 -30.75 -0.87
C LEU A 478 -28.26 -32.01 -1.53
N LEU A 479 -29.10 -33.00 -1.87
CA LEU A 479 -28.69 -34.16 -2.66
C LEU A 479 -28.30 -33.78 -4.11
N GLU A 480 -29.04 -32.86 -4.74
CA GLU A 480 -28.68 -32.35 -6.08
C GLU A 480 -27.33 -31.61 -6.04
N MET A 481 -27.14 -30.69 -5.08
CA MET A 481 -25.87 -29.97 -4.89
C MET A 481 -24.71 -30.93 -4.60
N TRP A 482 -24.94 -31.97 -3.79
CA TRP A 482 -23.95 -32.98 -3.45
C TRP A 482 -23.55 -33.82 -4.67
N SER A 483 -24.51 -34.25 -5.50
CA SER A 483 -24.22 -34.96 -6.76
C SER A 483 -23.34 -34.16 -7.72
N LYS A 484 -23.42 -32.82 -7.65
CA LYS A 484 -22.66 -31.88 -8.47
C LYS A 484 -21.35 -31.41 -7.81
N SER A 485 -20.98 -31.96 -6.65
CA SER A 485 -19.89 -31.41 -5.84
C SER A 485 -18.47 -31.77 -6.30
N HIS A 486 -18.31 -32.50 -7.40
CA HIS A 486 -17.02 -33.03 -7.84
C HIS A 486 -15.97 -31.97 -8.20
N ASP A 487 -16.40 -30.77 -8.58
CA ASP A 487 -15.53 -29.61 -8.89
C ASP A 487 -15.22 -28.71 -7.68
N PHE A 488 -15.91 -28.87 -6.55
CA PHE A 488 -15.79 -27.97 -5.39
C PHE A 488 -14.57 -28.28 -4.51
N HIS A 489 -14.05 -27.25 -3.84
CA HIS A 489 -12.96 -27.38 -2.89
C HIS A 489 -13.37 -28.18 -1.64
N ARG A 490 -12.38 -28.75 -0.91
CA ARG A 490 -12.62 -29.57 0.29
C ARG A 490 -13.46 -28.84 1.34
N GLU A 491 -13.23 -27.56 1.54
CA GLU A 491 -13.95 -26.75 2.55
C GLU A 491 -15.43 -26.55 2.20
N GLU A 492 -15.73 -26.26 0.93
CA GLU A 492 -17.09 -26.11 0.42
C GLU A 492 -17.87 -27.43 0.58
N ARG A 493 -17.26 -28.57 0.22
CA ARG A 493 -17.85 -29.90 0.44
C ARG A 493 -18.03 -30.24 1.91
N ALA A 494 -17.12 -29.82 2.78
CA ALA A 494 -17.24 -30.04 4.22
C ALA A 494 -18.46 -29.30 4.80
N VAL A 495 -18.72 -28.06 4.38
CA VAL A 495 -19.95 -27.32 4.74
C VAL A 495 -21.21 -28.09 4.31
N LEU A 496 -21.24 -28.59 3.08
CA LEU A 496 -22.39 -29.36 2.58
C LEU A 496 -22.57 -30.72 3.30
N PHE A 497 -21.47 -31.43 3.57
CA PHE A 497 -21.48 -32.70 4.31
C PHE A 497 -22.00 -32.52 5.74
N VAL A 498 -21.46 -31.52 6.46
CA VAL A 498 -21.87 -31.20 7.83
C VAL A 498 -23.33 -30.75 7.86
N ALA A 499 -23.78 -29.92 6.92
CA ALA A 499 -25.18 -29.52 6.79
C ALA A 499 -26.10 -30.72 6.62
N MET A 500 -25.80 -31.61 5.67
CA MET A 500 -26.59 -32.83 5.44
C MET A 500 -26.65 -33.71 6.71
N ARG A 501 -25.51 -33.95 7.38
CA ARG A 501 -25.45 -34.73 8.64
C ARG A 501 -26.28 -34.10 9.77
N ARG A 502 -26.19 -32.78 9.93
CA ARG A 502 -26.92 -31.98 10.92
C ARG A 502 -28.44 -31.96 10.69
N ILE A 503 -28.87 -32.06 9.43
CA ILE A 503 -30.29 -32.10 9.01
C ILE A 503 -30.85 -33.54 9.06
N GLY A 504 -30.01 -34.56 9.27
CA GLY A 504 -30.45 -35.97 9.28
C GLY A 504 -30.50 -36.63 7.89
N ILE A 505 -29.69 -36.13 6.97
CA ILE A 505 -29.48 -36.66 5.62
C ILE A 505 -28.13 -37.39 5.62
N SER A 506 -28.14 -38.69 5.29
CA SER A 506 -26.89 -39.44 5.04
C SER A 506 -26.34 -39.07 3.66
N PRO A 507 -25.17 -38.42 3.54
CA PRO A 507 -24.61 -38.08 2.24
C PRO A 507 -24.21 -39.37 1.49
N PRO A 508 -24.65 -39.58 0.25
CA PRO A 508 -24.26 -40.77 -0.51
C PRO A 508 -22.78 -40.69 -0.94
N PRO A 509 -22.11 -41.83 -1.17
CA PRO A 509 -20.76 -41.83 -1.75
C PRO A 509 -20.70 -41.04 -3.07
N LEU A 510 -19.63 -40.28 -3.27
CA LEU A 510 -19.43 -39.56 -4.54
C LEU A 510 -18.98 -40.54 -5.63
N SER A 511 -19.58 -40.44 -6.82
CA SER A 511 -19.25 -41.29 -7.98
C SER A 511 -17.83 -41.08 -8.51
N GLU A 512 -17.21 -39.93 -8.21
CA GLU A 512 -15.83 -39.60 -8.58
C GLU A 512 -15.00 -39.14 -7.38
N ASP A 513 -14.94 -39.94 -6.30
CA ASP A 513 -14.08 -39.65 -5.15
C ASP A 513 -12.59 -40.00 -5.40
N LYS A 514 -11.99 -39.35 -6.39
CA LYS A 514 -10.62 -39.65 -6.88
C LYS A 514 -9.51 -39.51 -5.82
N ASN A 515 -9.79 -38.85 -4.70
CA ASN A 515 -8.82 -38.57 -3.63
C ASN A 515 -9.21 -39.20 -2.28
N GLY A 516 -10.29 -39.99 -2.18
CA GLY A 516 -10.77 -40.52 -0.89
C GLY A 516 -11.37 -39.46 0.05
N LEU A 517 -11.75 -38.30 -0.49
CA LEU A 517 -12.24 -37.14 0.23
C LEU A 517 -13.56 -37.42 0.97
N PHE A 518 -14.39 -38.33 0.47
CA PHE A 518 -15.60 -38.75 1.16
C PHE A 518 -15.30 -39.51 2.44
N ALA A 519 -14.30 -40.40 2.41
CA ALA A 519 -13.84 -41.13 3.59
C ALA A 519 -13.16 -40.17 4.60
N GLU A 520 -12.39 -39.19 4.12
CA GLU A 520 -11.84 -38.12 4.97
C GLU A 520 -12.95 -37.33 5.69
N LEU A 521 -13.97 -36.86 4.97
CA LEU A 521 -15.07 -36.10 5.55
C LEU A 521 -15.92 -36.95 6.52
N GLN A 522 -16.12 -38.23 6.21
CA GLN A 522 -16.77 -39.18 7.12
C GLN A 522 -15.98 -39.39 8.42
N ALA A 523 -14.65 -39.43 8.36
CA ALA A 523 -13.80 -39.57 9.54
C ALA A 523 -13.72 -38.26 10.35
N GLU A 524 -13.54 -37.12 9.68
CA GLU A 524 -13.38 -35.79 10.29
C GLU A 524 -14.65 -35.31 11.03
N TRP A 525 -15.84 -35.65 10.51
CA TRP A 525 -17.15 -35.18 11.01
C TRP A 525 -18.07 -36.34 11.44
N ALA A 526 -17.49 -37.46 11.88
CA ALA A 526 -18.23 -38.65 12.31
C ALA A 526 -19.22 -38.37 13.46
N ASP A 527 -18.86 -37.42 14.33
CA ASP A 527 -19.59 -36.97 15.52
C ASP A 527 -20.81 -36.07 15.20
N VAL A 528 -20.91 -35.54 13.98
CA VAL A 528 -22.01 -34.64 13.61
C VAL A 528 -23.30 -35.44 13.41
N THR A 529 -24.35 -35.05 14.14
CA THR A 529 -25.69 -35.66 14.15
C THR A 529 -26.80 -34.60 14.15
N PRO A 530 -28.08 -34.99 14.01
CA PRO A 530 -29.23 -34.11 14.24
C PRO A 530 -29.32 -33.48 15.64
N HIS A 531 -28.53 -33.95 16.61
CA HIS A 531 -28.51 -33.43 17.99
C HIS A 531 -27.25 -32.63 18.36
N SER A 532 -26.30 -32.45 17.44
CA SER A 532 -25.11 -31.58 17.65
C SER A 532 -25.51 -30.12 17.92
N PRO A 533 -24.63 -29.25 18.46
CA PRO A 533 -24.91 -27.81 18.56
C PRO A 533 -24.91 -27.13 17.17
N SER A 534 -25.56 -25.96 17.01
CA SER A 534 -25.59 -25.24 15.71
C SER A 534 -24.22 -24.66 15.30
N ARG A 535 -23.29 -24.49 16.25
CA ARG A 535 -21.92 -24.02 16.00
C ARG A 535 -21.13 -24.87 15.00
N VAL A 536 -21.38 -26.19 14.92
CA VAL A 536 -20.67 -27.08 13.97
C VAL A 536 -20.92 -26.69 12.50
N CYS A 537 -22.02 -25.97 12.22
CA CYS A 537 -22.36 -25.50 10.88
C CYS A 537 -21.36 -24.49 10.32
N SER A 538 -20.64 -23.76 11.18
CA SER A 538 -19.55 -22.88 10.75
C SER A 538 -18.23 -23.68 10.71
N VAL A 539 -18.16 -24.60 9.75
CA VAL A 539 -17.17 -25.69 9.63
C VAL A 539 -15.71 -25.25 9.77
N SER A 540 -15.32 -24.14 9.15
CA SER A 540 -13.95 -23.60 9.26
C SER A 540 -13.59 -23.25 10.71
N ALA A 541 -14.54 -22.69 11.44
CA ALA A 541 -14.35 -22.22 12.81
C ALA A 541 -14.45 -23.37 13.84
N ASP A 542 -15.36 -24.35 13.66
CA ASP A 542 -15.37 -25.54 14.51
C ASP A 542 -14.12 -26.41 14.29
N ARG A 543 -13.60 -26.49 13.06
CA ARG A 543 -12.30 -27.13 12.78
C ARG A 543 -11.16 -26.44 13.51
N GLN A 544 -11.09 -25.11 13.48
CA GLN A 544 -10.08 -24.37 14.24
C GLN A 544 -10.23 -24.62 15.75
N ALA A 545 -11.45 -24.60 16.29
CA ALA A 545 -11.70 -24.90 17.69
C ALA A 545 -11.28 -26.33 18.08
N ARG A 546 -11.51 -27.33 17.23
CA ARG A 546 -11.01 -28.71 17.42
C ARG A 546 -9.48 -28.76 17.43
N GLN A 547 -8.80 -28.07 16.51
CA GLN A 547 -7.33 -28.00 16.48
C GLN A 547 -6.75 -27.32 17.72
N GLU A 548 -7.36 -26.24 18.21
CA GLU A 548 -6.94 -25.58 19.45
C GLU A 548 -7.21 -26.46 20.69
N GLU A 549 -8.28 -27.26 20.68
CA GLU A 549 -8.59 -28.26 21.71
C GLU A 549 -7.54 -29.39 21.73
N ASP A 550 -7.17 -29.94 20.56
CA ASP A 550 -6.12 -30.96 20.42
C ASP A 550 -4.73 -30.43 20.85
N ASP A 551 -4.37 -29.20 20.46
CA ASP A 551 -3.06 -28.59 20.77
C ASP A 551 -2.92 -28.14 22.24
N ARG A 552 -4.04 -27.81 22.93
CA ARG A 552 -4.01 -27.14 24.26
C ARG A 552 -4.81 -27.83 25.35
N GLY A 553 -5.58 -28.87 25.04
CA GLY A 553 -6.45 -29.57 25.98
C GLY A 553 -7.64 -28.75 26.51
N LEU A 554 -7.95 -27.62 25.87
CA LEU A 554 -9.06 -26.73 26.24
C LEU A 554 -9.73 -26.17 24.98
N ARG A 555 -11.03 -26.45 24.80
CA ARG A 555 -11.86 -25.83 23.76
C ARG A 555 -12.22 -24.41 24.16
N LEU A 556 -11.94 -23.43 23.30
CA LEU A 556 -12.38 -22.04 23.50
C LEU A 556 -13.77 -21.83 22.86
N ASP A 557 -14.82 -21.86 23.68
CA ASP A 557 -16.18 -21.51 23.29
C ASP A 557 -16.29 -20.00 22.95
N SER A 558 -15.90 -19.65 21.73
CA SER A 558 -15.79 -18.26 21.25
C SER A 558 -16.89 -17.86 20.25
N LEU A 559 -17.90 -18.72 20.03
CA LEU A 559 -18.78 -18.69 18.85
C LEU A 559 -20.26 -19.10 19.12
N GLU A 560 -20.78 -18.88 20.33
CA GLU A 560 -22.23 -18.99 20.62
C GLU A 560 -22.93 -17.62 20.67
#